data_AF-A0A7W7K684-F1
#
_entry.id   AF-A0A7W7K684-F1
#
_cell.length_a   1.000
_cell.length_b   1.000
_cell.length_c   1.000
_cell.angle_alpha   90.00
_cell.angle_beta   90.00
_cell.angle_gamma   90.00
#
_symmetry.space_group_name_H-M   'P 1'
#
loop_
_entity.id
_entity.type
_entity.pdbx_description
1 polymer ?
#
loop_
_entity_poly.entity_id
_entity_poly.type
_entity_poly.pdbx_seq_one_letter_code
_entity_poly.pdbx_strand_id
1 'polypeptide(L)'
;MAEKTGAAVGTATSRYALEDHQHPRLTSTTVTTIASGNTVAVEFTRPFLNEPGIVYEELPPTASTTTPAAGDTAASAQPTQSKVIAWTKGPTTLLPNALATDFTGCTLRVWKAQTVPQNLVTLLLGSVFNLFAASVVGTRFSIIAVARSDV
;
A
#
# COMPACT_ATOMS: atom_id res chain seq x y z
N MET A 1 -1.97 69.73 8.02
CA MET A 1 -1.10 68.93 7.14
C MET A 1 -1.25 67.49 7.56
N ALA A 2 -1.83 66.64 6.71
CA ALA A 2 -2.20 65.27 7.04
C ALA A 2 -1.13 64.30 6.51
N GLU A 3 -0.67 63.41 7.38
CA GLU A 3 0.23 62.30 7.05
C GLU A 3 -0.50 61.33 6.11
N LYS A 4 0.03 61.18 4.90
CA LYS A 4 -0.55 60.32 3.88
C LYS A 4 0.06 58.93 4.02
N THR A 5 -0.54 58.10 4.87
CA THR A 5 -0.34 56.64 4.86
C THR A 5 -0.87 56.08 3.55
N GLY A 6 0.05 55.72 2.65
CA GLY A 6 -0.27 55.09 1.37
C GLY A 6 0.86 54.17 0.95
N ALA A 7 0.95 52.99 1.57
CA ALA A 7 1.75 51.89 1.05
C ALA A 7 1.02 51.35 -0.19
N ALA A 8 1.56 51.66 -1.37
CA ALA A 8 1.13 51.05 -2.62
C ALA A 8 2.26 50.17 -3.16
N VAL A 9 1.85 49.00 -3.65
CA VAL A 9 2.59 48.08 -4.52
C VAL A 9 3.51 47.07 -3.81
N GLY A 10 2.90 46.26 -2.93
CA GLY A 10 3.33 44.87 -2.74
C GLY A 10 2.77 43.98 -3.86
N THR A 11 3.19 44.20 -5.12
CA THR A 11 2.89 43.30 -6.25
C THR A 11 4.16 42.86 -6.95
N ALA A 12 5.22 42.60 -6.19
CA ALA A 12 6.25 41.69 -6.63
C ALA A 12 5.87 40.32 -6.08
N THR A 13 4.98 39.61 -6.76
CA THR A 13 4.92 38.15 -6.66
C THR A 13 6.32 37.68 -7.06
N SER A 14 7.15 37.36 -6.07
CA SER A 14 8.47 36.77 -6.33
C SER A 14 8.22 35.52 -7.17
N ARG A 15 8.62 35.54 -8.44
CA ARG A 15 8.49 34.41 -9.37
C ARG A 15 9.12 33.14 -8.78
N TYR A 16 10.10 33.30 -7.88
CA TYR A 16 10.81 32.24 -7.18
C TYR A 16 10.12 31.71 -5.91
N ALA A 17 9.06 32.36 -5.39
CA ALA A 17 8.35 31.90 -4.18
C ALA A 17 7.36 30.76 -4.45
N LEU A 18 7.25 30.31 -5.71
CA LEU A 18 6.38 29.20 -6.13
C LEU A 18 7.18 28.07 -6.80
N GLU A 19 8.47 28.26 -7.08
CA GLU A 19 9.25 27.35 -7.93
C GLU A 19 9.85 26.13 -7.22
N ASP A 20 9.78 26.04 -5.88
CA ASP A 20 10.32 24.86 -5.20
C ASP A 20 9.62 24.51 -3.88
N HIS A 21 8.34 24.83 -3.78
CA HIS A 21 7.50 24.29 -2.72
C HIS A 21 7.19 22.84 -3.07
N GLN A 22 8.08 21.91 -2.72
CA GLN A 22 7.72 20.49 -2.72
C GLN A 22 6.54 20.32 -1.76
N HIS A 23 5.34 20.17 -2.32
CA HIS A 23 4.18 19.79 -1.54
C HIS A 23 4.52 18.50 -0.79
N PRO A 24 4.39 18.46 0.56
CA PRO A 24 4.60 17.23 1.30
C PRO A 24 3.76 16.13 0.65
N ARG A 25 4.41 15.11 0.08
CA ARG A 25 3.69 13.99 -0.52
C ARG A 25 2.83 13.38 0.58
N LEU A 26 1.52 13.47 0.42
CA LEU A 26 0.59 12.84 1.35
C LEU A 26 0.80 11.33 1.25
N THR A 27 1.17 10.70 2.36
CA THR A 27 1.41 9.26 2.46
C THR A 27 0.56 8.63 3.55
N SER A 28 0.10 7.41 3.30
CA SER A 28 -0.53 6.54 4.29
C SER A 28 0.27 5.25 4.34
N THR A 29 0.67 4.83 5.53
CA THR A 29 1.36 3.55 5.72
C THR A 29 0.48 2.64 6.59
N THR A 30 0.10 1.49 6.05
CA THR A 30 -0.72 0.50 6.75
C THR A 30 0.01 -0.83 6.77
N VAL A 31 0.18 -1.42 7.96
CA VAL A 31 0.73 -2.76 8.12
C VAL A 31 -0.41 -3.74 8.36
N THR A 32 -0.43 -4.85 7.63
CA THR A 32 -1.44 -5.88 7.83
C THR A 32 -0.87 -7.28 7.56
N THR A 33 -1.66 -8.29 7.94
CA THR A 33 -1.32 -9.72 7.80
C THR A 33 -2.45 -10.41 7.06
N ILE A 34 -2.10 -11.30 6.14
CA ILE A 34 -3.10 -12.10 5.42
C ILE A 34 -3.65 -13.17 6.36
N ALA A 35 -4.86 -12.96 6.89
CA ALA A 35 -5.48 -13.88 7.82
C ALA A 35 -6.02 -15.15 7.14
N SER A 36 -6.56 -15.03 5.92
CA SER A 36 -7.13 -16.16 5.17
C SER A 36 -7.24 -15.85 3.68
N GLY A 37 -7.22 -16.88 2.84
CA GLY A 37 -7.38 -16.73 1.40
C GLY A 37 -6.18 -16.04 0.75
N ASN A 38 -6.44 -15.28 -0.32
CA ASN A 38 -5.43 -14.57 -1.10
C ASN A 38 -5.77 -13.09 -1.34
N THR A 39 -6.77 -12.58 -0.62
CA THR A 39 -7.30 -11.23 -0.80
C THR A 39 -7.38 -10.56 0.57
N VAL A 40 -6.99 -9.29 0.63
CA VAL A 40 -6.89 -8.53 1.88
C VAL A 40 -7.38 -7.10 1.65
N ALA A 41 -8.30 -6.66 2.51
CA ALA A 41 -8.76 -5.28 2.55
C ALA A 41 -7.81 -4.46 3.41
N VAL A 42 -7.47 -3.27 2.92
CA VAL A 42 -6.50 -2.37 3.52
C VAL A 42 -7.18 -1.01 3.63
N GLU A 43 -7.31 -0.54 4.86
CA GLU A 43 -7.81 0.79 5.15
C GLU A 43 -6.61 1.75 5.27
N PHE A 44 -6.76 2.94 4.68
CA PHE A 44 -5.77 3.99 4.79
C PHE A 44 -6.01 4.82 6.05
N THR A 45 -4.93 5.42 6.56
CA THR A 45 -4.99 6.32 7.72
C THR A 45 -5.33 7.75 7.33
N ARG A 46 -5.57 8.02 6.03
CA ARG A 46 -6.04 9.30 5.48
C ARG A 46 -6.70 9.10 4.11
N PRO A 47 -7.63 9.97 3.71
CA PRO A 47 -8.26 9.91 2.40
C PRO A 47 -7.34 10.45 1.31
N PHE A 48 -7.55 9.98 0.08
CA PHE A 48 -6.91 10.50 -1.13
C PHE A 48 -7.96 10.93 -2.15
N LEU A 49 -7.75 12.08 -2.80
CA LEU A 49 -8.66 12.58 -3.83
C LEU A 49 -8.64 11.72 -5.10
N ASN A 50 -7.44 11.26 -5.48
CA ASN A 50 -7.19 10.41 -6.65
C ASN A 50 -6.63 9.05 -6.21
N GLU A 51 -6.64 8.06 -7.12
CA GLU A 51 -6.04 6.75 -6.86
C GLU A 51 -4.55 6.88 -6.49
N PRO A 52 -4.17 6.61 -5.23
CA PRO A 52 -2.79 6.75 -4.81
C PRO A 52 -1.91 5.71 -5.49
N GLY A 53 -0.63 6.03 -5.66
CA GLY A 53 0.37 5.02 -5.98
C GLY A 53 0.53 4.08 -4.78
N ILE A 54 0.59 2.77 -5.02
CA ILE A 54 0.76 1.76 -3.98
C ILE A 54 2.15 1.16 -4.07
N VAL A 55 2.88 1.20 -2.96
CA VAL A 55 4.12 0.45 -2.76
C VAL A 55 3.83 -0.66 -1.76
N TYR A 56 4.23 -1.88 -2.10
CA TYR A 56 4.09 -3.07 -1.28
C TYR A 56 5.46 -3.55 -0.82
N GLU A 57 5.60 -3.80 0.48
CA GLU A 57 6.83 -4.32 1.08
C GLU A 57 6.50 -5.49 2.01
N GLU A 58 7.02 -6.68 1.73
CA GLU A 58 6.89 -7.85 2.60
C GLU A 58 7.74 -7.62 3.85
N LEU A 59 7.12 -7.71 5.03
CA LEU A 59 7.79 -7.54 6.31
C LEU A 59 8.21 -8.91 6.84
N PRO A 60 9.31 -8.99 7.60
CA PRO A 60 9.66 -10.23 8.27
C PRO A 60 8.52 -10.68 9.20
N PRO A 61 8.32 -12.00 9.35
CA PRO A 61 7.35 -12.51 10.30
C PRO A 61 7.66 -11.96 11.69
N THR A 62 6.64 -11.52 12.43
CA THR A 62 6.83 -11.19 13.85
C THR A 62 7.22 -12.47 14.55
N ALA A 63 8.29 -12.46 15.35
CA ALA A 63 8.56 -13.58 16.26
C ALA A 63 7.33 -13.73 17.18
N SER A 64 6.49 -14.72 16.92
CA SER A 64 5.41 -15.06 17.83
C SER A 64 6.00 -15.82 19.03
N THR A 65 5.62 -15.44 20.25
CA THR A 65 5.94 -16.15 21.50
C THR A 65 5.20 -17.48 21.66
N THR A 66 4.32 -17.82 20.72
CA THR A 66 3.75 -19.17 20.61
C THR A 66 4.38 -19.83 19.40
N THR A 67 5.04 -20.95 19.67
CA THR A 67 5.58 -21.97 18.75
C THR A 67 5.33 -21.68 17.27
N PRO A 68 6.39 -21.52 16.44
CA PRO A 68 6.21 -21.27 15.01
C PRO A 68 5.23 -22.30 14.47
N ALA A 69 4.15 -21.83 13.83
CA ALA A 69 3.31 -22.75 13.07
C ALA A 69 4.27 -23.46 12.11
N ALA A 70 4.05 -24.75 11.83
CA ALA A 70 4.96 -25.58 11.03
C ALA A 70 5.11 -25.15 9.54
N GLY A 71 4.87 -23.87 9.22
CA GLY A 71 5.21 -23.17 7.99
C GLY A 71 5.89 -21.80 8.19
N ASP A 72 6.20 -21.38 9.42
CA ASP A 72 6.92 -20.12 9.74
C ASP A 72 8.46 -20.26 9.62
N THR A 73 8.93 -21.35 9.02
CA THR A 73 10.35 -21.52 8.70
C THR A 73 10.73 -20.58 7.57
N ALA A 74 11.35 -19.47 7.96
CA ALA A 74 11.97 -18.45 7.12
C ALA A 74 10.98 -17.70 6.22
N ALA A 75 11.35 -16.48 5.83
CA ALA A 75 10.83 -15.88 4.62
C ALA A 75 10.75 -16.97 3.55
N SER A 76 9.55 -17.34 3.10
CA SER A 76 9.46 -18.33 2.04
C SER A 76 10.39 -17.87 0.93
N ALA A 77 11.19 -18.79 0.39
CA ALA A 77 12.24 -18.50 -0.58
C ALA A 77 11.75 -17.73 -1.83
N GLN A 78 10.43 -17.66 -2.06
CA GLN A 78 9.82 -16.93 -3.15
C GLN A 78 9.13 -15.64 -2.67
N PRO A 79 9.39 -14.49 -3.34
CA PRO A 79 8.79 -13.21 -2.97
C PRO A 79 7.29 -13.22 -3.17
N THR A 80 6.53 -12.55 -2.28
CA THR A 80 5.13 -12.28 -2.56
C THR A 80 4.96 -11.25 -3.66
N GLN A 81 3.87 -11.41 -4.41
CA GLN A 81 3.45 -10.51 -5.46
C GLN A 81 2.03 -10.05 -5.15
N SER A 82 1.71 -8.80 -5.43
CA SER A 82 0.41 -8.22 -5.11
C SER A 82 -0.11 -7.30 -6.21
N LYS A 83 -1.43 -7.16 -6.27
CA LYS A 83 -2.12 -6.21 -7.16
C LYS A 83 -3.37 -5.67 -6.49
N VAL A 84 -3.63 -4.38 -6.67
CA VAL A 84 -4.92 -3.77 -6.32
C VAL A 84 -6.00 -4.31 -7.26
N ILE A 85 -7.06 -4.89 -6.68
CA ILE A 85 -8.20 -5.41 -7.45
C ILE A 85 -9.45 -4.55 -7.31
N ALA A 86 -9.55 -3.76 -6.25
CA ALA A 86 -10.64 -2.81 -6.03
C ALA A 86 -10.17 -1.67 -5.15
N TRP A 87 -10.79 -0.51 -5.34
CA TRP A 87 -10.62 0.67 -4.52
C TRP A 87 -11.84 0.87 -3.63
N THR A 88 -11.59 1.28 -2.38
CA THR A 88 -12.62 1.61 -1.40
C THR A 88 -12.77 3.12 -1.35
N LYS A 89 -14.02 3.60 -1.44
CA LYS A 89 -14.34 5.02 -1.38
C LYS A 89 -15.30 5.36 -0.25
N GLY A 90 -15.26 6.62 0.16
CA GLY A 90 -16.18 7.16 1.14
C GLY A 90 -15.72 6.94 2.58
N PRO A 91 -16.53 7.40 3.54
CA PRO A 91 -16.16 7.39 4.95
C PRO A 91 -15.91 5.96 5.43
N THR A 92 -14.83 5.79 6.18
CA THR A 92 -14.51 4.55 6.91
C THR A 92 -14.56 4.82 8.40
N THR A 93 -14.50 3.77 9.21
CA THR A 93 -14.38 3.86 10.67
C THR A 93 -13.19 4.71 11.10
N LEU A 94 -12.09 4.68 10.35
CA LEU A 94 -10.89 5.45 10.61
C LEU A 94 -10.95 6.89 10.09
N LEU A 95 -11.82 7.16 9.11
CA LEU A 95 -11.88 8.44 8.38
C LEU A 95 -13.33 8.91 8.20
N PRO A 96 -14.01 9.32 9.28
CA PRO A 96 -15.42 9.73 9.21
C PRO A 96 -15.64 11.01 8.39
N ASN A 97 -14.60 11.82 8.21
CA ASN A 97 -14.65 13.08 7.47
C ASN A 97 -14.27 12.94 5.99
N ALA A 98 -13.97 11.73 5.51
CA ALA A 98 -13.69 11.51 4.09
C ALA A 98 -14.96 11.76 3.26
N LEU A 99 -14.80 12.41 2.11
CA LEU A 99 -15.91 12.60 1.18
C LEU A 99 -16.28 11.25 0.54
N ALA A 100 -17.52 11.10 0.10
CA ALA A 100 -17.99 9.90 -0.61
C ALA A 100 -17.15 9.56 -1.86
N THR A 101 -16.49 10.57 -2.44
CA THR A 101 -15.63 10.44 -3.62
C THR A 101 -14.19 10.05 -3.30
N ASP A 102 -13.76 10.24 -2.05
CA ASP A 102 -12.37 10.05 -1.64
C ASP A 102 -12.01 8.57 -1.51
N PHE A 103 -10.80 8.23 -1.92
CA PHE A 103 -10.22 6.90 -1.75
C PHE A 103 -9.72 6.72 -0.32
N THR A 104 -10.30 5.75 0.39
CA THR A 104 -10.04 5.50 1.82
C THR A 104 -9.44 4.12 2.09
N GLY A 105 -9.32 3.30 1.05
CA GLY A 105 -8.66 2.01 1.15
C GLY A 105 -8.59 1.30 -0.20
N CYS A 106 -8.07 0.08 -0.18
CA CYS A 106 -8.06 -0.80 -1.34
C CYS A 106 -8.16 -2.26 -0.92
N THR A 107 -8.54 -3.10 -1.87
CA THR A 107 -8.47 -4.55 -1.74
C THR A 107 -7.32 -5.04 -2.61
N LEU A 108 -6.36 -5.72 -1.99
CA LEU A 108 -5.26 -6.37 -2.69
C LEU A 108 -5.55 -7.85 -2.89
N ARG A 109 -5.13 -8.37 -4.03
CA ARG A 109 -4.94 -9.80 -4.22
C ARG A 109 -3.44 -10.10 -4.21
N VAL A 110 -3.05 -11.13 -3.47
CA VAL A 110 -1.67 -11.51 -3.20
C VAL A 110 -1.45 -12.95 -3.65
N TRP A 111 -0.30 -13.22 -4.24
CA TRP A 111 0.11 -14.56 -4.66
C TRP A 111 1.59 -14.79 -4.37
N LYS A 112 1.94 -16.06 -4.28
CA LYS A 112 3.28 -16.52 -3.95
C LYS A 112 3.57 -17.77 -4.75
N ALA A 113 4.80 -17.88 -5.23
CA ALA A 113 5.22 -19.07 -5.93
C ALA A 113 5.55 -20.19 -4.93
N GLN A 114 5.26 -21.44 -5.30
CA GLN A 114 5.70 -22.61 -4.56
C GLN A 114 7.20 -22.83 -4.80
N THR A 115 7.88 -23.38 -3.80
CA THR A 115 9.26 -23.86 -3.97
C THR A 115 9.30 -24.90 -5.07
N VAL A 116 10.23 -24.75 -6.01
CA VAL A 116 10.41 -25.70 -7.12
C VAL A 116 10.92 -27.03 -6.57
N PRO A 117 10.17 -28.13 -6.70
CA PRO A 117 10.59 -29.44 -6.23
C PRO A 117 11.58 -30.07 -7.22
N GLN A 118 12.44 -30.97 -6.73
CA GLN A 118 13.46 -31.63 -7.56
C GLN A 118 12.85 -32.52 -8.66
N ASN A 119 11.63 -33.02 -8.47
CA ASN A 119 10.88 -33.85 -9.42
C ASN A 119 9.86 -33.04 -10.25
N LEU A 120 10.16 -31.76 -10.52
CA LEU A 120 9.28 -30.82 -11.24
C LEU A 120 8.68 -31.43 -12.53
N VAL A 121 9.51 -32.05 -13.38
CA VAL A 121 9.06 -32.60 -14.68
C VAL A 121 7.99 -33.67 -14.50
N THR A 122 8.18 -34.61 -13.56
CA THR A 122 7.19 -35.65 -13.26
C THR A 122 5.88 -35.06 -12.75
N LEU A 123 5.97 -34.01 -11.92
CA LEU A 123 4.79 -33.35 -11.35
C LEU A 123 4.01 -32.50 -12.36
N LEU A 124 4.69 -31.86 -13.32
CA LEU A 124 4.00 -31.17 -14.44
C LEU A 124 3.32 -32.16 -15.37
N LEU A 125 4.01 -33.24 -15.75
CA LEU A 125 3.44 -34.27 -16.62
C LEU A 125 2.22 -34.97 -15.97
N GLY A 126 2.21 -35.08 -14.64
CA GLY A 126 1.07 -35.59 -13.89
C GLY A 126 -0.05 -34.57 -13.65
N SER A 127 0.09 -33.31 -14.06
CA SER A 127 -0.86 -32.21 -13.77
C SER A 127 -1.16 -31.99 -12.28
N VAL A 128 -0.21 -32.33 -11.39
CA VAL A 128 -0.41 -32.30 -9.93
C VAL A 128 0.21 -31.06 -9.28
N PHE A 129 1.02 -30.29 -10.03
CA PHE A 129 1.75 -29.15 -9.49
C PHE A 129 1.31 -27.83 -10.11
N ASN A 130 0.99 -26.86 -9.26
CA ASN A 130 0.69 -25.49 -9.63
C ASN A 130 1.67 -24.56 -8.93
N LEU A 131 2.59 -24.00 -9.71
CA LEU A 131 3.63 -23.09 -9.23
C LEU A 131 3.08 -21.89 -8.46
N PHE A 132 1.83 -21.47 -8.70
CA PHE A 132 1.22 -20.29 -8.07
C PHE A 132 0.27 -20.63 -6.92
N ALA A 133 0.23 -21.88 -6.48
CA ALA A 133 -0.65 -22.35 -5.41
C ALA A 133 0.00 -22.31 -4.01
N ALA A 134 1.05 -21.51 -3.80
CA ALA A 134 1.62 -21.38 -2.46
C ALA A 134 0.66 -20.59 -1.56
N SER A 135 0.58 -20.99 -0.28
CA SER A 135 -0.18 -20.21 0.70
C SER A 135 0.48 -18.86 0.93
N VAL A 136 -0.33 -17.82 0.99
CA VAL A 136 0.07 -16.45 1.38
C VAL A 136 -0.36 -16.11 2.80
N VAL A 137 -1.14 -16.98 3.45
CA VAL A 137 -1.64 -16.79 4.81
C VAL A 137 -0.46 -16.66 5.79
N GLY A 138 -0.56 -15.70 6.71
CA GLY A 138 0.51 -15.37 7.65
C GLY A 138 1.55 -14.38 7.10
N THR A 139 1.55 -14.10 5.79
CA THR A 139 2.45 -13.09 5.24
C THR A 139 2.07 -11.71 5.78
N ARG A 140 3.07 -11.01 6.33
CA ARG A 140 2.97 -9.64 6.80
C ARG A 140 3.52 -8.70 5.75
N PHE A 141 2.88 -7.56 5.58
CA PHE A 141 3.37 -6.56 4.65
C PHE A 141 3.01 -5.14 5.10
N SER A 142 3.78 -4.18 4.60
CA SER A 142 3.52 -2.75 4.65
C SER A 142 3.00 -2.30 3.30
N ILE A 143 1.91 -1.53 3.32
CA ILE A 143 1.41 -0.80 2.16
C ILE A 143 1.64 0.67 2.40
N ILE A 144 2.33 1.30 1.46
CA ILE A 144 2.53 2.74 1.44
C ILE A 144 1.72 3.28 0.26
N ALA A 145 0.62 3.97 0.57
CA ALA A 145 -0.15 4.72 -0.40
C ALA A 145 0.41 6.14 -0.48
N VAL A 146 0.76 6.59 -1.69
CA VAL A 146 1.40 7.88 -1.95
C VAL A 146 0.51 8.68 -2.90
N ALA A 147 0.15 9.91 -2.51
CA ALA A 147 -0.52 10.84 -3.41
C ALA A 147 0.39 11.12 -4.61
N ARG A 148 -0.16 11.00 -5.82
CA ARG A 148 0.57 11.38 -7.02
C ARG A 148 0.72 12.90 -7.06
N SER A 149 1.84 13.35 -7.60
CA SER A 149 2.24 14.76 -7.66
C SER A 149 1.69 15.49 -8.89
N ASP A 150 0.94 14.82 -9.75
CA ASP A 150 0.41 15.33 -11.02
C ASP A 150 -0.95 16.05 -10.85
N VAL A 151 -1.13 16.75 -9.72
CA VAL A 151 -2.31 17.59 -9.44
C VAL A 151 -1.86 19.01 -9.15
#